data_AF-A0A371QZD3-F1
#
_entry.id   AF-A0A371QZD3-F1
#
_cell.length_a   1.000
_cell.length_b   1.000
_cell.length_c   1.000
_cell.angle_alpha   90.00
_cell.angle_beta   90.00
_cell.angle_gamma   90.00
#
_symmetry.space_group_name_H-M   'P 1'
#
loop_
_entity.id
_entity.type
_entity.pdbx_description
1 polymer ?
#
loop_
_entity_poly.entity_id
_entity_poly.type
_entity_poly.pdbx_seq_one_letter_code
_entity_poly.pdbx_strand_id
1 'polypeptide(L)'
;MALAGEVTGLVIGWIVSTIAVWLALKIFPGKQKRESLLGAAVTALVGALIYWFFHAVFRIPFISGVLAFFVWLYALRKLQGVGWLGAFGLAILIWIINGVFSLFLPTLL
;
A
#
# COMPACT_ATOMS: atom_id res chain seq x y z
N MET A 1 21.37 -15.96 9.47
CA MET A 1 21.42 -15.60 8.04
C MET A 1 20.23 -14.68 7.78
N ALA A 2 20.33 -13.47 7.27
CA ALA A 2 21.42 -12.48 7.23
C ALA A 2 20.67 -11.14 7.12
N LEU A 3 20.91 -10.19 8.03
CA LEU A 3 20.19 -8.91 8.11
C LEU A 3 20.06 -8.21 6.74
N ALA A 4 21.09 -8.36 5.89
CA ALA A 4 21.11 -7.88 4.52
C ALA A 4 19.99 -8.46 3.64
N GLY A 5 19.64 -9.73 3.78
CA GLY A 5 18.55 -10.37 3.04
C GLY A 5 17.17 -9.84 3.43
N GLU A 6 16.94 -9.61 4.72
CA GLU A 6 15.67 -9.03 5.23
C GLU A 6 15.49 -7.58 4.76
N VAL A 7 16.56 -6.78 4.85
CA VAL A 7 16.54 -5.39 4.36
C VAL A 7 16.34 -5.35 2.84
N THR A 8 16.97 -6.25 2.09
CA THR A 8 16.82 -6.33 0.63
C THR A 8 15.39 -6.70 0.25
N GLY A 9 14.78 -7.68 0.93
CA GLY A 9 13.38 -8.05 0.73
C GLY A 9 12.42 -6.88 1.02
N LEU A 10 12.67 -6.13 2.10
CA LEU A 10 11.88 -4.95 2.45
C LEU A 10 11.99 -3.85 1.39
N VAL A 11 13.20 -3.56 0.91
CA VAL A 11 13.42 -2.53 -0.13
C VAL A 11 12.77 -2.94 -1.45
N ILE A 12 12.94 -4.19 -1.87
CA ILE A 12 12.34 -4.68 -3.13
C ILE A 12 10.81 -4.69 -3.02
N GLY A 13 10.24 -5.23 -1.94
CA GLY A 13 8.79 -5.24 -1.72
C GLY A 13 8.21 -3.83 -1.69
N TRP A 14 8.91 -2.88 -1.06
CA TRP A 14 8.51 -1.48 -1.06
C TRP A 14 8.55 -0.85 -2.46
N ILE A 15 9.55 -1.18 -3.29
CA ILE A 15 9.62 -0.71 -4.68
C ILE A 15 8.46 -1.27 -5.50
N VAL A 16 8.18 -2.58 -5.39
CA VAL A 16 7.07 -3.22 -6.11
C VAL A 16 5.73 -2.60 -5.70
N SER A 17 5.52 -2.42 -4.39
CA SER A 17 4.33 -1.75 -3.84
C SER A 17 4.23 -0.29 -4.33
N THR A 18 5.35 0.43 -4.40
CA THR A 18 5.41 1.79 -4.93
C THR A 18 4.94 1.84 -6.37
N ILE A 19 5.37 0.90 -7.21
CA ILE A 19 4.95 0.81 -8.62
C ILE A 19 3.45 0.52 -8.70
N ALA A 20 2.94 -0.41 -7.90
CA ALA A 20 1.51 -0.74 -7.87
C ALA A 20 0.64 0.46 -7.48
N VAL A 21 1.05 1.18 -6.42
CA VAL A 21 0.36 2.40 -5.97
C VAL A 21 0.45 3.50 -7.02
N TRP A 22 1.62 3.67 -7.65
CA TRP A 22 1.81 4.67 -8.71
C TRP A 22 0.90 4.39 -9.92
N LEU A 23 0.82 3.14 -10.36
CA LEU A 23 -0.10 2.72 -11.42
C LEU A 23 -1.56 2.98 -11.04
N ALA A 24 -1.94 2.66 -9.79
CA ALA A 24 -3.29 2.93 -9.31
C ALA A 24 -3.63 4.43 -9.35
N LEU A 25 -2.70 5.27 -8.91
CA LEU A 25 -2.86 6.73 -8.98
C LEU A 25 -2.98 7.21 -10.43
N LYS A 26 -2.18 6.65 -11.34
CA LYS A 26 -2.19 7.02 -12.75
C LYS A 26 -3.49 6.65 -13.47
N ILE A 27 -4.06 5.50 -13.14
CA ILE A 27 -5.27 4.96 -13.75
C ILE A 27 -6.52 5.61 -13.15
N PHE A 28 -6.50 5.95 -11.86
CA PHE A 28 -7.68 6.43 -11.17
C PHE A 28 -8.10 7.83 -11.65
N PRO A 29 -9.36 8.02 -12.09
CA PRO A 29 -9.84 9.29 -12.62
C PRO A 29 -9.96 10.34 -11.50
N GLY A 30 -9.18 11.41 -11.62
CA GLY A 30 -9.18 12.54 -10.70
C GLY A 30 -7.77 12.90 -10.25
N LYS A 31 -7.36 14.16 -10.41
CA LYS A 31 -5.99 14.60 -10.08
C LYS A 31 -5.69 14.38 -8.60
N GLN A 32 -4.94 13.34 -8.25
CA GLN A 32 -4.50 13.12 -6.87
C GLN A 32 -3.34 14.06 -6.54
N LYS A 33 -3.28 14.54 -5.30
CA LYS A 33 -2.22 15.48 -4.87
C LYS A 33 -0.81 14.90 -4.98
N ARG A 34 -0.69 13.56 -4.97
CA ARG A 34 0.58 12.84 -4.88
C ARG A 34 0.74 11.79 -5.98
N GLU A 35 0.31 12.12 -7.20
CA GLU A 35 0.45 11.25 -8.39
C GLU A 35 1.91 11.00 -8.81
N SER A 36 2.87 11.78 -8.29
CA SER A 36 4.31 11.54 -8.48
C SER A 36 4.77 10.19 -7.92
N LEU A 37 5.85 9.62 -8.48
CA LEU A 37 6.50 8.41 -7.95
C LEU A 37 6.86 8.53 -6.46
N LEU A 38 7.37 9.68 -6.01
CA LEU A 38 7.66 9.93 -4.59
C LEU A 38 6.40 9.88 -3.74
N GLY A 39 5.30 10.44 -4.25
CA GLY A 39 4.00 10.40 -3.60
C GLY A 39 3.45 8.98 -3.43
N ALA A 40 3.59 8.14 -4.46
CA ALA A 40 3.29 6.72 -4.41
C ALA A 40 4.20 5.98 -3.42
N ALA A 41 5.50 6.26 -3.42
CA ALA A 41 6.47 5.63 -2.52
C ALA A 41 6.15 5.89 -1.04
N VAL A 42 5.83 7.15 -0.71
CA VAL A 42 5.38 7.51 0.65
C VAL A 42 4.06 6.82 0.99
N THR A 43 3.15 6.70 0.03
CA THR A 43 1.85 6.06 0.27
C THR A 43 2.00 4.56 0.54
N ALA A 44 2.84 3.88 -0.25
CA ALA A 44 3.20 2.48 -0.04
C ALA A 44 3.89 2.29 1.33
N LEU A 45 4.82 3.19 1.68
CA LEU A 45 5.52 3.13 2.97
C LEU A 45 4.56 3.30 4.16
N VAL A 46 3.64 4.26 4.08
CA VAL A 46 2.62 4.46 5.12
C VAL A 46 1.70 3.24 5.22
N GLY A 47 1.30 2.64 4.10
CA GLY A 47 0.54 1.40 4.09
C GLY A 47 1.28 0.25 4.79
N ALA A 48 2.57 0.07 4.47
CA ALA A 48 3.42 -0.93 5.10
C ALA A 48 3.56 -0.71 6.61
N LEU A 49 3.75 0.55 7.04
CA LEU A 49 3.84 0.90 8.46
C LEU A 49 2.54 0.63 9.21
N ILE A 50 1.38 0.98 8.61
CA ILE A 50 0.07 0.68 9.19
C ILE A 50 -0.12 -0.83 9.33
N TYR A 51 0.14 -1.58 8.25
CA TYR A 51 0.03 -3.04 8.27
C TYR A 51 0.91 -3.66 9.37
N TRP A 52 2.19 -3.29 9.41
CA TRP A 52 3.15 -3.76 10.40
C TRP A 52 2.71 -3.44 11.83
N PHE A 53 2.31 -2.19 12.10
CA PHE A 53 1.87 -1.76 13.43
C PHE A 53 0.66 -2.57 13.90
N PHE A 54 -0.37 -2.69 13.06
CA PHE A 54 -1.59 -3.40 13.46
C PHE A 54 -1.37 -4.91 13.63
N HIS A 55 -0.53 -5.55 12.81
CA HIS A 55 -0.21 -6.97 12.97
C HIS A 55 0.72 -7.23 14.17
N ALA A 56 1.60 -6.29 14.51
CA ALA A 56 2.46 -6.40 15.68
C ALA A 56 1.67 -6.23 16.99
N VAL A 57 0.70 -5.31 17.02
CA VAL A 57 -0.10 -4.97 18.21
C VAL A 57 -1.26 -5.94 18.39
N PHE A 58 -2.08 -6.10 17.35
CA PHE A 58 -3.27 -6.95 17.39
C PHE A 58 -2.88 -8.31 16.82
N ARG A 59 -2.46 -9.24 17.69
CA ARG A 59 -2.06 -10.62 17.30
C ARG A 59 -3.23 -11.50 16.80
N ILE A 60 -4.34 -10.89 16.37
CA ILE A 60 -5.52 -11.57 15.82
C ILE A 60 -5.62 -11.14 14.34
N PRO A 61 -5.31 -12.04 13.38
CA PRO A 61 -5.13 -11.68 11.96
C PRO A 61 -6.34 -10.98 11.33
N PHE A 62 -7.55 -11.40 11.70
CA PHE A 62 -8.77 -10.83 11.14
C PHE A 62 -9.01 -9.40 11.65
N ILE A 63 -8.84 -9.18 12.96
CA ILE A 63 -9.08 -7.87 13.59
C ILE A 63 -7.98 -6.87 13.18
N SER A 64 -6.71 -7.31 13.13
CA SER A 64 -5.60 -6.48 12.67
C SER A 64 -5.80 -6.02 11.24
N GLY A 65 -6.20 -6.92 10.33
CA GLY A 65 -6.44 -6.60 8.92
C GLY A 65 -7.55 -5.57 8.72
N VAL A 66 -8.69 -5.75 9.40
CA VAL A 66 -9.82 -4.82 9.30
C VAL A 66 -9.43 -3.43 9.82
N LEU A 67 -8.80 -3.34 10.99
CA LEU A 67 -8.37 -2.05 11.54
C LEU A 67 -7.30 -1.38 10.67
N ALA A 68 -6.31 -2.14 10.20
CA ALA A 68 -5.29 -1.64 9.29
C ALA A 68 -5.91 -1.08 8.01
N PHE A 69 -6.91 -1.77 7.45
CA PHE A 69 -7.60 -1.32 6.24
C PHE A 69 -8.32 0.01 6.43
N PHE A 70 -9.06 0.19 7.53
CA PHE A 70 -9.74 1.46 7.82
C PHE A 70 -8.76 2.62 8.03
N VAL A 71 -7.67 2.38 8.77
CA VAL A 71 -6.64 3.39 9.01
C VAL A 71 -5.89 3.72 7.72
N TRP A 72 -5.62 2.72 6.88
CA TRP A 72 -5.00 2.91 5.58
C TRP A 72 -5.91 3.67 4.60
N LEU A 73 -7.21 3.39 4.58
CA LEU A 73 -8.18 4.17 3.80
C LEU A 73 -8.18 5.64 4.23
N TYR A 74 -8.16 5.91 5.54
CA TYR A 74 -8.05 7.27 6.05
C TYR A 74 -6.72 7.92 5.63
N ALA A 75 -5.61 7.19 5.69
CA ALA A 75 -4.31 7.67 5.24
C ALA A 75 -4.30 7.98 3.74
N LEU A 76 -4.85 7.10 2.89
CA LEU A 76 -5.02 7.31 1.46
C LEU A 76 -5.82 8.58 1.17
N ARG A 77 -6.96 8.75 1.84
CA ARG A 77 -7.81 9.94 1.74
C ARG A 77 -7.00 11.20 1.97
N LYS A 78 -6.21 11.23 3.05
CA LYS A 78 -5.44 12.42 3.47
C LYS A 78 -4.20 12.66 2.60
N LEU A 79 -3.47 11.61 2.25
CA LEU A 79 -2.23 11.68 1.45
C LEU A 79 -2.52 12.05 0.00
N GLN A 80 -3.58 11.47 -0.58
CA GLN A 80 -3.94 11.65 -1.99
C GLN A 80 -4.91 12.81 -2.21
N GLY A 81 -5.48 13.35 -1.12
CA GLY A 81 -6.40 14.49 -1.19
C GLY A 81 -7.75 14.15 -1.84
N VAL A 82 -8.16 12.88 -1.75
CA VAL A 82 -9.39 12.37 -2.34
C VAL A 82 -10.53 12.30 -1.32
N GLY A 83 -11.78 12.22 -1.77
CA GLY A 83 -12.92 11.92 -0.91
C GLY A 83 -12.91 10.46 -0.41
N TRP A 84 -13.83 10.09 0.47
CA TRP A 84 -13.95 8.70 0.96
C TRP A 84 -14.20 7.68 -0.16
N LEU A 85 -15.10 8.00 -1.10
CA LEU A 85 -15.35 7.18 -2.29
C LEU A 85 -14.09 7.06 -3.17
N GLY A 86 -13.34 8.15 -3.31
CA GLY A 86 -12.07 8.15 -4.04
C GLY A 86 -11.02 7.27 -3.38
N ALA A 87 -10.87 7.35 -2.05
CA ALA A 87 -9.93 6.52 -1.30
C ALA A 87 -10.29 5.03 -1.39
N PHE A 88 -11.58 4.70 -1.32
CA PHE A 88 -12.06 3.33 -1.45
C PHE A 88 -11.84 2.78 -2.87
N GLY A 89 -12.15 3.56 -3.90
CA GLY A 89 -11.86 3.19 -5.28
C GLY A 89 -10.35 3.01 -5.54
N LEU A 90 -9.52 3.87 -4.96
CA LEU A 90 -8.06 3.74 -5.04
C LEU A 90 -7.56 2.48 -4.34
N ALA A 91 -8.10 2.18 -3.15
CA ALA A 91 -7.77 0.98 -2.40
C ALA A 91 -8.09 -0.30 -3.20
N ILE A 92 -9.26 -0.36 -3.83
CA ILE A 92 -9.63 -1.47 -4.71
C ILE A 92 -8.67 -1.59 -5.89
N LEU A 93 -8.33 -0.48 -6.53
CA LEU A 93 -7.45 -0.48 -7.69
C LEU A 93 -6.03 -0.95 -7.32
N ILE A 94 -5.50 -0.48 -6.20
CA ILE A 94 -4.21 -0.95 -5.65
C ILE A 94 -4.28 -2.45 -5.36
N TRP A 95 -5.37 -2.93 -4.76
CA TRP A 95 -5.56 -4.35 -4.46
C TRP A 95 -5.58 -5.20 -5.73
N ILE A 96 -6.27 -4.77 -6.78
CA ILE A 96 -6.28 -5.47 -8.08
C ILE A 96 -4.86 -5.51 -8.67
N ILE A 97 -4.15 -4.37 -8.71
CA ILE A 97 -2.81 -4.29 -9.29
C ILE A 97 -1.82 -5.15 -8.50
N ASN A 98 -1.88 -5.12 -7.16
CA ASN A 98 -1.07 -6.00 -6.31
C ASN A 98 -1.43 -7.47 -6.55
N GLY A 99 -2.71 -7.80 -6.72
CA GLY A 99 -3.16 -9.15 -7.09
C GLY A 99 -2.52 -9.63 -8.40
N VAL A 100 -2.50 -8.79 -9.43
CA VAL A 100 -1.80 -9.08 -10.70
C VAL A 100 -0.30 -9.26 -10.47
N PHE A 101 0.34 -8.36 -9.72
CA PHE A 101 1.77 -8.47 -9.43
C PHE A 101 2.11 -9.72 -8.63
N SER A 102 1.24 -10.16 -7.72
CA SER A 102 1.46 -11.40 -6.94
C SER A 102 1.51 -12.66 -7.81
N LEU A 103 0.89 -12.65 -9.00
CA LEU A 103 1.00 -13.75 -9.97
C LEU A 103 2.42 -13.88 -10.55
N PHE A 104 3.13 -12.76 -10.68
CA PHE A 104 4.49 -12.73 -11.23
C PHE A 104 5.56 -12.70 -10.13
N LEU A 105 5.23 -12.15 -8.96
CA LEU A 105 6.12 -11.89 -7.84
C LEU A 105 5.49 -12.38 -6.50
N PRO A 106 5.18 -13.69 -6.38
CA PRO A 106 4.41 -14.22 -5.25
C PRO A 106 5.13 -14.11 -3.90
N THR A 107 6.45 -13.88 -3.90
CA THR A 107 7.28 -13.80 -2.70
C THR A 107 7.58 -12.37 -2.24
N LEU A 108 7.08 -11.35 -2.96
CA LEU A 108 7.43 -9.94 -2.72
C LEU A 108 6.26 -9.07 -2.21
N LEU A 109 5.03 -9.58 -2.22
CA LEU A 109 3.81 -8.84 -1.90
C LEU A 109 2.94 -9.55 -0.88
#